data_AF-A0A0A1W6Q5-F1
#
_entry.id   AF-A0A0A1W6Q5-F1
#
_cell.length_a   1.000
_cell.length_b   1.000
_cell.length_c   1.000
_cell.angle_alpha   90.00
_cell.angle_beta   90.00
_cell.angle_gamma   90.00
#
_symmetry.space_group_name_H-M   'P 1'
#
loop_
_entity.id
_entity.type
_entity.pdbx_description
1 polymer ?
#
loop_
_entity_poly.entity_id
_entity_poly.type
_entity_poly.pdbx_seq_one_letter_code
_entity_poly.pdbx_strand_id
1 'polypeptide(L)'
;MLTTILAAGGAAAGAENPYGLGQALKEGGLISQSVFTILCLMSIVSFYILFSKLFEQQKIINQAKRVRQGFWSSNSLREGSAKLEKNSAYKQIVDDGLAAQDQHSKLTDPVEAHDWLHGSLARSEAAINSKLGGGLAFLATVGATAPFIGLFGTVIGIYRALIKIGSSGQASIDAVAGPVGEALIMTALGLVVAVPAVLAFNWLQRRNKGIAEDLSSFSNDVLGFLASNGAVRPAVAGAAKPAAVKAPAGTTTAGQAGGVQTRA
;
A
#
# COMPACT_ATOMS: atom_id res chain seq x y z
N MET A 1 -27.73 15.74 18.92
CA MET A 1 -26.93 16.74 18.19
C MET A 1 -25.99 16.14 17.12
N LEU A 2 -25.54 14.89 17.23
CA LEU A 2 -24.79 14.21 16.14
C LEU A 2 -25.69 13.60 15.04
N THR A 3 -26.94 13.25 15.35
CA THR A 3 -27.86 12.61 14.41
C THR A 3 -28.49 13.56 13.39
N THR A 4 -28.47 14.87 13.65
CA THR A 4 -28.97 15.90 12.72
C THR A 4 -27.98 16.27 11.61
N ILE A 5 -26.70 15.95 11.76
CA ILE A 5 -25.66 16.23 10.75
C ILE A 5 -25.65 15.16 9.65
N LEU A 6 -26.01 13.90 9.96
CA LEU A 6 -26.10 12.83 8.96
C LEU A 6 -27.34 12.90 8.06
N ALA A 7 -28.38 13.66 8.45
CA ALA A 7 -29.59 13.83 7.64
C ALA A 7 -29.46 14.93 6.56
N ALA A 8 -28.42 15.76 6.61
CA ALA A 8 -28.20 16.84 5.63
C ALA A 8 -27.61 16.34 4.28
N GLY A 9 -27.17 15.08 4.21
CA GLY A 9 -26.63 14.48 2.98
C GLY A 9 -27.66 13.79 2.08
N GLY A 10 -28.93 13.75 2.49
CA GLY A 10 -29.97 12.91 1.85
C GLY A 10 -31.10 13.65 1.12
N ALA A 11 -31.14 14.98 1.13
CA ALA A 11 -32.25 15.74 0.57
C ALA A 11 -31.78 16.97 -0.22
N ALA A 12 -31.21 16.72 -1.40
CA ALA A 12 -31.10 17.72 -2.46
C ALA A 12 -31.31 17.07 -3.84
N ALA A 13 -32.35 16.24 -3.95
CA ALA A 13 -32.92 15.86 -5.23
C ALA A 13 -34.12 16.78 -5.48
N GLY A 14 -34.01 17.72 -6.42
CA GLY A 14 -35.19 18.40 -6.98
C GLY A 14 -35.24 19.93 -7.01
N ALA A 15 -34.15 20.66 -6.78
CA ALA A 15 -34.07 22.07 -7.17
C ALA A 15 -33.07 22.20 -8.33
N GLU A 16 -33.49 22.70 -9.49
CA GLU A 16 -32.56 23.15 -10.52
C GLU A 16 -31.72 24.27 -9.92
N ASN A 17 -30.55 23.90 -9.38
CA ASN A 17 -29.64 24.86 -8.80
C ASN A 17 -28.97 25.59 -9.97
N PRO A 18 -29.18 26.91 -10.14
CA PRO A 18 -28.62 27.66 -11.26
C PRO A 18 -27.08 27.67 -11.27
N TYR A 19 -26.43 27.17 -10.21
CA TYR A 19 -24.98 27.11 -10.04
C TYR A 19 -24.46 25.67 -9.82
N GLY A 20 -24.89 24.74 -10.68
CA GLY A 20 -24.52 23.32 -10.59
C GLY A 20 -23.38 22.89 -11.54
N LEU A 21 -22.81 21.70 -11.30
CA LEU A 21 -21.80 21.06 -12.17
C LEU A 21 -22.23 21.02 -13.65
N GLY A 22 -23.51 20.76 -13.91
CA GLY A 22 -24.06 20.70 -15.27
C GLY A 22 -24.09 22.06 -15.97
N GLN A 23 -24.34 23.14 -15.24
CA GLN A 23 -24.29 24.50 -15.75
C GLN A 23 -22.84 24.92 -16.00
N ALA A 24 -21.94 24.66 -15.05
CA ALA A 24 -20.49 24.90 -15.15
C ALA A 24 -19.84 24.25 -16.38
N LEU A 25 -20.27 23.01 -16.71
CA LEU A 25 -19.78 22.28 -17.88
C LEU A 25 -20.36 22.80 -19.20
N LYS A 26 -21.58 23.32 -19.20
CA LYS A 26 -22.21 23.91 -20.39
C LYS A 26 -21.69 25.32 -20.66
N GLU A 27 -21.57 26.18 -19.65
CA GLU A 27 -21.07 27.55 -19.79
C GLU A 27 -19.54 27.62 -19.99
N GLY A 28 -18.78 26.74 -19.33
CA GLY A 28 -17.33 26.66 -19.48
C GLY A 28 -16.86 26.11 -20.84
N GLY A 29 -17.78 25.56 -21.64
CA GLY A 29 -17.56 25.00 -22.98
C GLY A 29 -16.52 23.88 -23.07
N LEU A 30 -16.02 23.61 -24.28
CA LEU A 30 -15.22 22.41 -24.59
C LEU A 30 -13.99 22.21 -23.70
N ILE A 31 -13.31 23.29 -23.29
CA ILE A 31 -12.11 23.21 -22.44
C ILE A 31 -12.49 22.77 -21.02
N SER A 32 -13.57 23.30 -20.44
CA SER A 32 -14.05 22.89 -19.11
C SER A 32 -14.47 21.41 -19.10
N GLN A 33 -15.14 20.98 -20.17
CA GLN A 33 -15.55 19.59 -20.35
C GLN A 33 -14.36 18.63 -20.51
N SER A 34 -13.31 19.02 -21.24
CA SER A 34 -12.12 18.20 -21.37
C SER A 34 -11.37 18.07 -20.04
N VAL A 35 -11.20 19.16 -19.30
CA VAL A 35 -10.58 19.17 -17.96
C VAL A 35 -11.34 18.25 -17.01
N PHE A 36 -12.66 18.37 -16.94
CA PHE A 36 -13.51 17.51 -16.11
C PHE A 36 -13.40 16.03 -16.51
N THR A 37 -13.40 15.74 -17.81
CA THR A 37 -13.29 14.37 -18.34
C THR A 37 -11.93 13.75 -17.96
N ILE A 38 -10.85 14.53 -18.08
CA ILE A 38 -9.50 14.09 -17.69
C ILE A 38 -9.46 13.78 -16.19
N LEU A 39 -9.99 14.67 -15.33
CA LEU A 39 -10.05 14.44 -13.88
C LEU A 39 -10.85 13.18 -13.53
N CYS A 40 -11.99 12.96 -14.19
CA CYS A 40 -12.79 11.75 -13.99
C CYS A 40 -12.02 10.49 -14.38
N LEU A 41 -11.34 10.51 -15.53
CA LEU A 41 -10.55 9.37 -16.00
C LEU A 41 -9.36 9.08 -15.05
N MET A 42 -8.64 10.12 -14.62
CA MET A 42 -7.56 9.99 -13.62
C MET A 42 -8.07 9.38 -12.32
N SER A 43 -9.26 9.78 -11.86
CA SER A 43 -9.91 9.22 -10.67
C SER A 43 -10.19 7.72 -10.83
N ILE A 44 -10.88 7.33 -11.91
CA ILE A 44 -11.24 5.93 -12.18
C ILE A 44 -9.99 5.05 -12.24
N VAL A 45 -8.96 5.48 -12.97
CA VAL A 45 -7.70 4.72 -13.10
C VAL A 45 -6.97 4.63 -11.75
N SER A 46 -6.99 5.70 -10.94
CA SER A 46 -6.37 5.69 -9.61
C SER A 46 -7.03 4.69 -8.66
N PHE A 47 -8.37 4.65 -8.64
CA PHE A 47 -9.11 3.66 -7.85
C PHE A 47 -8.89 2.24 -8.36
N TYR A 48 -8.88 2.04 -9.68
CA TYR A 48 -8.58 0.73 -10.27
C TYR A 48 -7.20 0.21 -9.82
N ILE A 49 -6.16 1.05 -9.93
CA ILE A 49 -4.81 0.66 -9.51
C ILE A 49 -4.76 0.41 -8.00
N LEU A 50 -5.41 1.25 -7.18
CA LEU A 50 -5.49 1.07 -5.73
C LEU A 50 -6.04 -0.32 -5.37
N PHE A 51 -7.21 -0.68 -5.90
CA PHE A 51 -7.83 -1.96 -5.56
C PHE A 51 -7.05 -3.15 -6.12
N SER A 52 -6.60 -3.06 -7.38
CA SER A 52 -5.79 -4.11 -8.01
C SER A 52 -4.53 -4.42 -7.19
N LYS A 53 -3.78 -3.37 -6.82
CA LYS A 53 -2.56 -3.53 -6.01
C LYS A 53 -2.84 -3.94 -4.57
N LEU A 54 -3.94 -3.49 -3.97
CA LEU A 54 -4.36 -3.93 -2.64
C LEU A 54 -4.54 -5.45 -2.60
N PHE A 55 -5.25 -6.02 -3.58
CA PHE A 55 -5.46 -7.46 -3.65
C PHE A 55 -4.17 -8.24 -3.93
N GLU A 56 -3.33 -7.75 -4.85
CA GLU A 56 -2.02 -8.35 -5.15
C GLU A 56 -1.11 -8.38 -3.92
N GLN A 57 -0.96 -7.25 -3.23
CA GLN A 57 -0.17 -7.15 -2.00
C GLN A 57 -0.74 -8.02 -0.88
N GLN A 58 -2.07 -8.03 -0.70
CA GLN A 58 -2.72 -8.84 0.33
C GLN A 58 -2.50 -10.33 0.08
N LYS A 59 -2.52 -10.76 -1.18
CA LYS A 59 -2.20 -12.13 -1.57
C LYS A 59 -0.77 -12.51 -1.17
N ILE A 60 0.21 -11.65 -1.45
CA ILE A 60 1.62 -11.93 -1.09
C ILE A 60 1.81 -11.97 0.42
N ILE A 61 1.22 -11.03 1.16
CA ILE A 61 1.26 -11.04 2.64
C ILE A 61 0.65 -12.33 3.21
N ASN A 62 -0.45 -12.81 2.61
CA ASN A 62 -1.07 -14.07 3.03
C ASN A 62 -0.19 -15.28 2.66
N GLN A 63 0.51 -15.25 1.52
CA GLN A 63 1.50 -16.27 1.16
C GLN A 63 2.65 -16.31 2.16
N ALA A 64 3.16 -15.16 2.60
CA ALA A 64 4.21 -15.04 3.63
C ALA A 64 3.83 -15.79 4.92
N LYS A 65 2.58 -15.60 5.39
CA LYS A 65 2.06 -16.28 6.58
C LYS A 65 2.03 -17.80 6.42
N ARG A 66 1.60 -18.29 5.25
CA ARG A 66 1.57 -19.74 4.94
C ARG A 66 2.97 -20.34 4.88
N VAL A 67 3.91 -19.62 4.27
CA VAL A 67 5.33 -20.02 4.22
C VAL A 67 5.88 -20.15 5.63
N ARG A 68 5.68 -19.14 6.48
CA ARG A 68 6.15 -19.15 7.87
C ARG A 68 5.57 -20.31 8.70
N GLN A 69 4.33 -20.75 8.42
CA GLN A 69 3.66 -21.80 9.17
C GLN A 69 4.04 -23.24 8.77
N GLY A 70 4.39 -23.49 7.50
CA GLY A 70 4.52 -24.87 7.01
C GLY A 70 5.60 -25.13 5.96
N PHE A 71 6.36 -24.12 5.53
CA PHE A 71 7.44 -24.34 4.56
C PHE A 71 8.61 -25.09 5.19
N TRP A 72 9.09 -24.61 6.35
CA TRP A 72 10.26 -25.15 7.06
C TRP A 72 10.04 -26.51 7.74
N SER A 73 8.79 -27.01 7.80
CA SER A 73 8.49 -28.36 8.28
C SER A 73 8.73 -29.44 7.23
N SER A 74 8.98 -29.08 5.96
CA SER A 74 9.30 -30.04 4.91
C SER A 74 10.76 -30.52 5.02
N ASN A 75 11.06 -31.71 4.51
CA ASN A 75 12.41 -32.28 4.59
C ASN A 75 13.38 -31.71 3.55
N SER A 76 12.86 -31.07 2.50
CA SER A 76 13.66 -30.41 1.47
C SER A 76 12.98 -29.14 0.93
N LEU A 77 13.78 -28.22 0.36
CA LEU A 77 13.26 -27.02 -0.31
C LEU A 77 12.43 -27.37 -1.55
N ARG A 78 12.75 -28.44 -2.27
CA ARG A 78 11.99 -28.88 -3.45
C ARG A 78 10.60 -29.39 -3.07
N GLU A 79 10.48 -30.10 -1.95
CA GLU A 79 9.18 -30.50 -1.40
C GLU A 79 8.40 -29.27 -0.86
N GLY A 80 9.09 -28.34 -0.20
CA GLY A 80 8.52 -27.07 0.23
C GLY A 80 7.98 -26.24 -0.94
N SER A 81 8.73 -26.12 -2.03
CA SER A 81 8.36 -25.38 -3.24
C SER A 81 7.18 -26.00 -4.00
N ALA A 82 6.99 -27.32 -3.91
CA ALA A 82 5.85 -28.02 -4.47
C ALA A 82 4.54 -27.75 -3.71
N LYS A 83 4.62 -27.43 -2.41
CA LYS A 83 3.46 -27.07 -1.56
C LYS A 83 3.03 -25.61 -1.72
N LEU A 84 3.85 -24.78 -2.34
CA LEU A 84 3.55 -23.38 -2.63
C LEU A 84 2.64 -23.23 -3.87
N GLU A 85 1.84 -22.17 -3.89
CA GLU A 85 1.03 -21.81 -5.06
C GLU A 85 1.91 -21.54 -6.28
N LYS A 86 1.50 -22.00 -7.47
CA LYS A 86 2.24 -21.84 -8.74
C LYS A 86 2.64 -20.38 -9.04
N ASN A 87 1.81 -19.42 -8.66
CA ASN A 87 2.01 -17.97 -8.89
C ASN A 87 2.36 -17.23 -7.60
N SER A 88 3.20 -17.82 -6.74
CA SER A 88 3.67 -17.18 -5.50
C SER A 88 5.03 -16.51 -5.69
N ALA A 89 5.17 -15.30 -5.15
CA ALA A 89 6.45 -14.61 -5.05
C ALA A 89 7.50 -15.45 -4.29
N TYR A 90 7.09 -16.10 -3.21
CA TYR A 90 7.95 -16.98 -2.42
C TYR A 90 8.36 -18.24 -3.18
N LYS A 91 7.47 -18.79 -4.02
CA LYS A 91 7.81 -19.92 -4.88
C LYS A 91 8.87 -19.55 -5.89
N GLN A 92 8.74 -18.39 -6.51
CA GLN A 92 9.72 -17.89 -7.48
C GLN A 92 11.11 -17.80 -6.86
N ILE A 93 11.25 -17.25 -5.66
CA ILE A 93 12.54 -17.18 -4.93
C ILE A 93 13.13 -18.57 -4.70
N VAL A 94 12.32 -19.54 -4.25
CA VAL A 94 12.79 -20.90 -3.99
C VAL A 94 13.20 -21.61 -5.28
N ASP A 95 12.39 -21.51 -6.33
CA ASP A 95 12.66 -22.17 -7.60
C ASP A 95 13.91 -21.56 -8.29
N ASP A 96 14.08 -20.23 -8.23
CA ASP A 96 15.28 -19.53 -8.73
C ASP A 96 16.54 -19.88 -7.91
N GLY A 97 16.40 -20.07 -6.59
CA GLY A 97 17.47 -20.53 -5.71
C GLY A 97 17.89 -21.98 -5.99
N LEU A 98 16.91 -22.88 -6.19
CA LEU A 98 17.17 -24.27 -6.57
C LEU A 98 17.83 -24.37 -7.94
N ALA A 99 17.35 -23.59 -8.93
CA ALA A 99 17.97 -23.54 -10.25
C ALA A 99 19.41 -23.01 -10.19
N ALA A 100 19.68 -22.04 -9.33
CA ALA A 100 21.04 -21.53 -9.10
C ALA A 100 21.93 -22.56 -8.37
N GLN A 101 21.38 -23.34 -7.43
CA GLN A 101 22.09 -24.46 -6.79
C GLN A 101 22.44 -25.57 -7.79
N ASP A 102 21.53 -25.91 -8.72
CA ASP A 102 21.82 -26.89 -9.77
C ASP A 102 22.91 -26.40 -10.76
N GLN A 103 23.10 -25.08 -10.85
CA GLN A 103 24.18 -24.45 -11.64
C GLN A 103 25.47 -24.26 -10.83
N HIS A 104 25.38 -24.24 -9.50
CA HIS A 104 26.51 -24.11 -8.58
C HIS A 104 27.57 -25.19 -8.84
N SER A 105 27.17 -26.41 -9.19
CA SER A 105 28.09 -27.51 -9.51
C SER A 105 28.87 -27.32 -10.83
N LYS A 106 28.54 -26.30 -11.62
CA LYS A 106 29.21 -25.96 -12.89
C LYS A 106 30.27 -24.87 -12.70
N LEU A 107 30.31 -24.21 -11.55
CA LEU A 107 31.31 -23.19 -11.23
C LEU A 107 32.49 -23.85 -10.53
N THR A 108 33.71 -23.44 -10.88
CA THR A 108 34.96 -24.02 -10.39
C THR A 108 35.42 -23.43 -9.06
N ASP A 109 35.03 -22.19 -8.76
CA ASP A 109 35.37 -21.50 -7.51
C ASP A 109 34.16 -21.51 -6.54
N PRO A 110 34.31 -22.06 -5.32
CA PRO A 110 33.27 -22.04 -4.29
C PRO A 110 32.78 -20.63 -3.93
N VAL A 111 33.65 -19.61 -4.00
CA VAL A 111 33.30 -18.22 -3.70
C VAL A 111 32.40 -17.66 -4.79
N GLU A 112 32.78 -17.84 -6.06
CA GLU A 112 31.94 -17.44 -7.19
C GLU A 112 30.59 -18.16 -7.20
N ALA A 113 30.58 -19.42 -6.78
CA ALA A 113 29.38 -20.23 -6.71
C ALA A 113 28.42 -19.76 -5.59
N HIS A 114 28.95 -19.23 -4.48
CA HIS A 114 28.18 -18.54 -3.44
C HIS A 114 27.60 -17.21 -3.95
N ASP A 115 28.44 -16.39 -4.59
CA ASP A 115 28.04 -15.09 -5.14
C ASP A 115 26.98 -15.23 -6.24
N TRP A 116 27.08 -16.29 -7.07
CA TRP A 116 26.07 -16.61 -8.09
C TRP A 116 24.70 -16.90 -7.47
N LEU A 117 24.68 -17.67 -6.38
CA LEU A 117 23.45 -18.02 -5.68
C LEU A 117 22.82 -16.78 -5.03
N HIS A 118 23.60 -16.00 -4.29
CA HIS A 118 23.14 -14.74 -3.70
C HIS A 118 22.62 -13.78 -4.79
N GLY A 119 23.36 -13.63 -5.89
CA GLY A 119 22.96 -12.82 -7.03
C GLY A 119 21.67 -13.30 -7.71
N SER A 120 21.43 -14.62 -7.78
CA SER A 120 20.19 -15.17 -8.34
C SER A 120 18.97 -14.80 -7.49
N LEU A 121 19.08 -14.96 -6.18
CA LEU A 121 18.01 -14.61 -5.24
C LEU A 121 17.73 -13.10 -5.26
N ALA A 122 18.78 -12.27 -5.26
CA ALA A 122 18.65 -10.82 -5.36
C ALA A 122 17.96 -10.38 -6.67
N ARG A 123 18.25 -11.04 -7.79
CA ARG A 123 17.54 -10.79 -9.06
C ARG A 123 16.06 -11.18 -8.97
N SER A 124 15.75 -12.30 -8.31
CA SER A 124 14.37 -12.75 -8.09
C SER A 124 13.59 -11.72 -7.26
N GLU A 125 14.16 -11.28 -6.14
CA GLU A 125 13.60 -10.22 -5.29
C GLU A 125 13.38 -8.92 -6.07
N ALA A 126 14.38 -8.48 -6.86
CA ALA A 126 14.27 -7.26 -7.66
C ALA A 126 13.13 -7.37 -8.71
N ALA A 127 12.99 -8.53 -9.35
CA ALA A 127 11.91 -8.77 -10.31
C ALA A 127 10.53 -8.73 -9.65
N ILE A 128 10.39 -9.27 -8.43
CA ILE A 128 9.14 -9.22 -7.66
C ILE A 128 8.84 -7.78 -7.24
N ASN A 129 9.81 -7.08 -6.65
CA ASN A 129 9.65 -5.69 -6.21
C ASN A 129 9.29 -4.74 -7.37
N SER A 130 9.88 -4.95 -8.55
CA SER A 130 9.56 -4.20 -9.76
C SER A 130 8.08 -4.37 -10.16
N LYS A 131 7.55 -5.60 -10.12
CA LYS A 131 6.12 -5.87 -10.38
C LYS A 131 5.21 -5.19 -9.35
N LEU A 132 5.61 -5.16 -8.08
CA LEU A 132 4.87 -4.49 -7.00
C LEU A 132 4.89 -2.96 -7.14
N GLY A 133 5.96 -2.39 -7.70
CA GLY A 133 6.09 -0.97 -7.98
C GLY A 133 5.26 -0.47 -9.17
N GLY A 134 4.79 -1.38 -10.03
CA GLY A 134 3.96 -1.01 -11.19
C GLY A 134 2.72 -0.19 -10.80
N GLY A 135 2.39 0.84 -11.57
CA GLY A 135 1.20 1.68 -11.33
C GLY A 135 1.32 2.68 -10.16
N LEU A 136 2.23 2.51 -9.19
CA LEU A 136 2.43 3.50 -8.12
C LEU A 136 2.89 4.86 -8.67
N ALA A 137 3.72 4.84 -9.72
CA ALA A 137 4.15 6.06 -10.40
C ALA A 137 2.94 6.86 -10.94
N PHE A 138 1.92 6.18 -11.46
CA PHE A 138 0.71 6.84 -11.94
C PHE A 138 -0.06 7.50 -10.79
N LEU A 139 -0.24 6.82 -9.64
CA LEU A 139 -0.89 7.43 -8.47
C LEU A 139 -0.12 8.67 -7.98
N ALA A 140 1.21 8.60 -7.96
CA ALA A 140 2.05 9.74 -7.60
C ALA A 140 1.86 10.90 -8.59
N THR A 141 1.86 10.62 -9.89
CA THR A 141 1.62 11.63 -10.93
C THR A 141 0.22 12.23 -10.83
N VAL A 142 -0.82 11.42 -10.62
CA VAL A 142 -2.20 11.93 -10.44
C VAL A 142 -2.28 12.81 -9.20
N GLY A 143 -1.73 12.35 -8.08
CA GLY A 143 -1.70 13.10 -6.84
C GLY A 143 -1.00 14.46 -6.96
N ALA A 144 0.07 14.53 -7.76
CA ALA A 144 0.79 15.77 -8.00
C ALA A 144 0.12 16.68 -9.04
N THR A 145 -0.50 16.14 -10.08
CA THR A 145 -0.97 16.93 -11.24
C THR A 145 -2.46 17.28 -11.19
N ALA A 146 -3.31 16.46 -10.57
CA ALA A 146 -4.76 16.71 -10.51
C ALA A 146 -5.15 18.08 -9.89
N PRO A 147 -4.49 18.60 -8.84
CA PRO A 147 -4.80 19.92 -8.31
C PRO A 147 -4.54 21.04 -9.33
N PHE A 148 -3.46 20.92 -10.11
CA PHE A 148 -3.10 21.90 -11.13
C PHE A 148 -4.04 21.83 -12.34
N ILE A 149 -4.53 20.64 -12.69
CA ILE A 149 -5.55 20.46 -13.73
C ILE A 149 -6.87 21.12 -13.29
N GLY A 150 -7.27 20.96 -12.03
CA GLY A 150 -8.43 21.66 -11.45
C GLY A 150 -8.25 23.18 -11.44
N LEU A 151 -7.06 23.65 -11.02
CA LEU A 151 -6.70 25.07 -11.05
C LEU A 151 -6.78 25.66 -12.46
N PHE A 152 -6.28 24.94 -13.47
CA PHE A 152 -6.39 25.34 -14.86
C PHE A 152 -7.86 25.48 -15.31
N GLY A 153 -8.72 24.54 -14.90
CA GLY A 153 -10.16 24.63 -15.14
C GLY A 153 -10.79 25.91 -14.59
N THR A 154 -10.46 26.27 -13.34
CA THR A 154 -10.89 27.55 -12.72
C THR A 154 -10.43 28.76 -13.52
N VAL A 155 -9.16 28.80 -13.93
CA VAL A 155 -8.58 29.94 -14.64
C VAL A 155 -9.29 30.17 -15.97
N ILE A 156 -9.54 29.10 -16.73
CA ILE A 156 -10.28 29.19 -18.00
C ILE A 156 -11.75 29.57 -17.77
N GLY A 157 -12.39 29.04 -16.72
CA GLY A 157 -13.77 29.39 -16.37
C GLY A 157 -13.93 30.88 -16.09
N ILE A 158 -13.08 31.44 -15.22
CA ILE A 158 -13.08 32.87 -14.89
C ILE A 158 -12.73 33.71 -16.12
N TYR A 159 -11.74 33.30 -16.92
CA TYR A 159 -11.35 34.01 -18.15
C TYR A 159 -12.53 34.16 -19.12
N ARG A 160 -13.29 33.07 -19.37
CA ARG A 160 -14.46 33.11 -20.24
C ARG A 160 -15.59 33.97 -19.68
N ALA A 161 -15.79 33.94 -18.37
CA ALA A 161 -16.76 34.78 -17.69
C ALA A 161 -16.46 36.28 -17.91
N LEU A 162 -15.20 36.68 -17.72
CA LEU A 162 -14.76 38.05 -17.89
C LEU A 162 -14.91 38.55 -19.33
N ILE A 163 -14.64 37.69 -20.33
CA ILE A 163 -14.90 38.03 -21.74
C ILE A 163 -16.39 38.29 -21.98
N LYS A 164 -17.27 37.42 -21.46
CA LYS A 164 -18.73 37.55 -21.62
C LYS A 164 -19.22 38.87 -21.01
N ILE A 165 -18.79 39.19 -19.80
CA ILE A 165 -19.11 40.45 -19.12
C ILE A 165 -18.60 41.65 -19.91
N GLY A 166 -17.33 41.63 -20.31
CA GLY A 166 -16.70 42.70 -21.09
C GLY A 166 -17.41 42.94 -22.44
N SER A 167 -17.87 41.89 -23.10
CA SER A 167 -18.63 42.01 -24.35
C SER A 167 -20.07 42.53 -24.15
N SER A 168 -20.67 42.28 -22.99
CA SER A 168 -22.04 42.71 -22.68
C SER A 168 -22.14 44.17 -22.19
N GLY A 169 -21.02 44.75 -21.73
CA GLY A 169 -20.98 46.10 -21.16
C GLY A 169 -21.65 46.25 -19.79
N GLN A 170 -22.29 45.20 -19.24
CA GLN A 170 -22.91 45.20 -17.92
C GLN A 170 -22.03 44.45 -16.90
N ALA A 171 -21.24 45.22 -16.16
CA ALA A 171 -20.51 44.70 -14.99
C ALA A 171 -21.39 44.79 -13.73
N SER A 172 -22.25 43.79 -13.52
CA SER A 172 -22.96 43.62 -12.24
C SER A 172 -22.36 42.48 -11.43
N ILE A 173 -22.49 42.52 -10.10
CA ILE A 173 -22.04 41.45 -9.21
C ILE A 173 -22.75 40.13 -9.56
N ASP A 174 -24.04 40.20 -9.91
CA ASP A 174 -24.82 39.02 -10.30
C ASP A 174 -24.30 38.36 -11.59
N ALA A 175 -23.75 39.15 -12.51
CA ALA A 175 -23.14 38.64 -13.74
C ALA A 175 -21.80 37.92 -13.50
N VAL A 176 -21.09 38.23 -12.41
CA VAL A 176 -19.80 37.63 -12.05
C VAL A 176 -19.95 36.45 -11.10
N ALA A 177 -20.89 36.52 -10.15
CA ALA A 177 -20.98 35.57 -9.04
C ALA A 177 -21.20 34.12 -9.49
N GLY A 178 -22.05 33.89 -10.49
CA GLY A 178 -22.33 32.56 -11.02
C GLY A 178 -21.11 31.89 -11.65
N PRO A 179 -20.53 32.46 -12.72
CA PRO A 179 -19.40 31.86 -13.41
C PRO A 179 -18.16 31.67 -12.52
N VAL A 180 -17.94 32.56 -11.54
CA VAL A 180 -16.85 32.40 -10.56
C VAL A 180 -17.12 31.21 -9.63
N GLY A 181 -18.35 31.08 -9.12
CA GLY A 181 -18.74 29.93 -8.29
C GLY A 181 -18.59 28.60 -9.02
N GLU A 182 -19.03 28.54 -10.27
CA GLU A 182 -18.91 27.35 -11.14
C GLU A 182 -17.45 26.97 -11.39
N ALA A 183 -16.59 27.97 -11.65
CA ALA A 183 -15.17 27.75 -11.83
C ALA A 183 -14.55 27.09 -10.59
N LEU A 184 -14.86 27.57 -9.38
CA LEU A 184 -14.31 27.04 -8.12
C LEU A 184 -14.57 25.55 -7.91
N ILE A 185 -15.67 25.03 -8.46
CA ILE A 185 -15.98 23.59 -8.39
C ILE A 185 -14.89 22.76 -9.09
N MET A 186 -14.28 23.25 -10.18
CA MET A 186 -13.21 22.52 -10.87
C MET A 186 -11.94 22.35 -10.02
N THR A 187 -11.59 23.35 -9.21
CA THR A 187 -10.49 23.21 -8.26
C THR A 187 -10.83 22.21 -7.16
N ALA A 188 -12.06 22.27 -6.63
CA ALA A 188 -12.52 21.30 -5.62
C ALA A 188 -12.47 19.86 -6.15
N LEU A 189 -12.88 19.63 -7.41
CA LEU A 189 -12.78 18.33 -8.06
C LEU A 189 -11.32 17.86 -8.21
N GLY A 190 -10.41 18.76 -8.61
CA GLY A 190 -8.97 18.45 -8.67
C GLY A 190 -8.43 17.93 -7.33
N LEU A 191 -8.84 18.54 -6.21
CA LEU A 191 -8.46 18.10 -4.87
C LEU A 191 -9.11 16.77 -4.48
N VAL A 192 -10.39 16.57 -4.80
CA VAL A 192 -11.12 15.31 -4.54
C VAL A 192 -10.47 14.13 -5.28
N VAL A 193 -9.89 14.36 -6.47
CA VAL A 193 -9.13 13.34 -7.20
C VAL A 193 -7.72 13.15 -6.63
N ALA A 194 -7.03 14.23 -6.29
CA ALA A 194 -5.64 14.19 -5.84
C ALA A 194 -5.47 13.53 -4.47
N VAL A 195 -6.30 13.89 -3.49
CA VAL A 195 -6.13 13.47 -2.09
C VAL A 195 -6.18 11.94 -1.95
N PRO A 196 -7.19 11.22 -2.48
CA PRO A 196 -7.21 9.77 -2.43
C PRO A 196 -6.04 9.13 -3.16
N ALA A 197 -5.58 9.69 -4.29
CA ALA A 197 -4.45 9.16 -5.05
C ALA A 197 -3.13 9.25 -4.26
N VAL A 198 -2.87 10.38 -3.59
CA VAL A 198 -1.67 10.54 -2.74
C VAL A 198 -1.72 9.61 -1.53
N LEU A 199 -2.88 9.49 -0.87
CA LEU A 199 -3.05 8.59 0.27
C LEU A 199 -2.85 7.13 -0.15
N ALA A 200 -3.44 6.72 -1.28
CA ALA A 200 -3.27 5.41 -1.87
C ALA A 200 -1.79 5.11 -2.18
N PHE A 201 -1.08 6.06 -2.82
CA PHE A 201 0.34 5.91 -3.14
C PHE A 201 1.18 5.65 -1.88
N ASN A 202 1.07 6.52 -0.88
CA ASN A 202 1.85 6.42 0.36
C ASN A 202 1.54 5.12 1.11
N TRP A 203 0.26 4.73 1.16
CA TRP A 203 -0.16 3.51 1.83
C TRP A 203 0.36 2.26 1.10
N LEU A 204 0.21 2.17 -0.23
CA LEU A 204 0.72 1.06 -1.04
C LEU A 204 2.25 0.98 -0.98
N GLN A 205 2.94 2.11 -1.01
CA GLN A 205 4.40 2.15 -0.94
C GLN A 205 4.91 1.61 0.40
N ARG A 206 4.28 1.98 1.52
CA ARG A 206 4.62 1.41 2.83
C ARG A 206 4.39 -0.10 2.87
N ARG A 207 3.32 -0.60 2.25
CA ARG A 207 3.06 -2.05 2.17
C ARG A 207 4.11 -2.76 1.30
N ASN A 208 4.51 -2.17 0.18
CA ASN A 208 5.59 -2.71 -0.65
C ASN A 208 6.90 -2.82 0.13
N LYS A 209 7.24 -1.82 0.95
CA LYS A 209 8.43 -1.88 1.81
C LYS A 209 8.38 -3.07 2.77
N GLY A 210 7.26 -3.27 3.46
CA GLY A 210 7.10 -4.42 4.36
C GLY A 210 7.19 -5.77 3.63
N ILE A 211 6.61 -5.87 2.43
CA ILE A 211 6.74 -7.08 1.59
C ILE A 211 8.20 -7.30 1.17
N ALA A 212 8.92 -6.24 0.78
CA ALA A 212 10.32 -6.34 0.40
C ALA A 212 11.21 -6.82 1.57
N GLU A 213 10.95 -6.33 2.78
CA GLU A 213 11.62 -6.79 4.01
C GLU A 213 11.34 -8.28 4.28
N ASP A 214 10.08 -8.72 4.19
CA ASP A 214 9.71 -10.13 4.35
C ASP A 214 10.34 -11.03 3.27
N LEU A 215 10.41 -10.57 2.02
CA LEU A 215 11.03 -11.33 0.91
C LEU A 215 12.55 -11.43 1.11
N SER A 216 13.21 -10.35 1.51
CA SER A 216 14.66 -10.33 1.77
C SER A 216 15.02 -11.25 2.95
N SER A 217 14.24 -11.21 4.04
CA SER A 217 14.41 -12.15 5.15
C SER A 217 14.26 -13.60 4.69
N PHE A 218 13.23 -13.90 3.90
CA PHE A 218 12.99 -15.25 3.39
C PHE A 218 14.09 -15.71 2.40
N SER A 219 14.59 -14.81 1.57
CA SER A 219 15.68 -15.08 0.64
C SER A 219 16.98 -15.42 1.37
N ASN A 220 17.32 -14.67 2.42
CA ASN A 220 18.46 -14.97 3.29
C ASN A 220 18.32 -16.33 3.98
N ASP A 221 17.12 -16.65 4.44
CA ASP A 221 16.78 -17.94 5.01
C ASP A 221 16.98 -19.10 4.01
N VAL A 222 16.52 -18.92 2.76
CA VAL A 222 16.71 -19.88 1.67
C VAL A 222 18.18 -20.01 1.30
N LEU A 223 18.93 -18.91 1.21
CA LEU A 223 20.36 -18.89 0.95
C LEU A 223 21.12 -19.68 2.02
N GLY A 224 20.84 -19.43 3.31
CA GLY A 224 21.46 -20.15 4.42
C GLY A 224 21.18 -21.65 4.38
N PHE A 225 19.95 -22.04 4.04
CA PHE A 225 19.60 -23.45 3.88
C PHE A 225 20.35 -24.09 2.69
N LEU A 226 20.38 -23.43 1.54
CA LEU A 226 21.05 -23.94 0.33
C LEU A 226 22.57 -24.03 0.53
N ALA A 227 23.19 -23.00 1.08
CA ALA A 227 24.63 -22.94 1.33
C ALA A 227 25.09 -23.97 2.38
N SER A 228 24.20 -24.36 3.29
CA SER A 228 24.49 -25.37 4.32
C SER A 228 24.02 -26.78 3.95
N ASN A 229 23.54 -27.01 2.72
CA ASN A 229 22.92 -28.27 2.30
C ASN A 229 21.84 -28.77 3.28
N GLY A 230 21.07 -27.85 3.85
CA GLY A 230 19.97 -28.12 4.77
C GLY A 230 20.36 -28.31 6.24
N ALA A 231 21.63 -28.13 6.60
CA ALA A 231 22.09 -28.19 7.99
C ALA A 231 21.62 -26.98 8.82
N VAL A 232 21.52 -25.80 8.18
CA VAL A 232 20.99 -24.58 8.81
C VAL A 232 19.52 -24.43 8.41
N ARG A 233 18.63 -24.63 9.38
CA ARG A 233 17.23 -24.27 9.24
C ARG A 233 16.99 -22.94 9.95
N PRO A 234 16.38 -21.96 9.29
CA PRO A 234 16.00 -20.71 9.94
C PRO A 234 15.16 -21.02 11.17
N ALA A 235 15.60 -20.51 12.32
CA ALA A 235 14.77 -20.52 13.50
C ALA A 235 13.60 -19.57 13.23
N VAL A 236 12.47 -20.11 12.77
CA VAL A 236 11.22 -19.36 12.80
C VAL A 236 11.01 -18.96 14.25
N ALA A 237 11.27 -17.69 14.57
CA ALA A 237 10.87 -17.09 15.83
C ALA A 237 9.34 -17.08 15.83
N GLY A 238 8.73 -18.23 16.13
CA GLY A 238 7.36 -18.30 16.60
C GLY A 238 7.29 -17.34 17.77
N ALA A 239 6.34 -16.40 17.70
CA ALA A 239 6.10 -15.38 18.71
C ALA A 239 6.45 -15.93 20.10
N ALA A 240 7.47 -15.34 20.73
CA ALA A 240 7.94 -15.75 22.04
C ALA A 240 6.71 -15.91 22.94
N LYS A 241 6.46 -17.15 23.39
CA LYS A 241 5.40 -17.46 24.34
C LYS A 241 5.62 -16.48 25.51
N PRO A 242 4.63 -15.67 25.92
CA PRO A 242 4.81 -14.75 27.04
C PRO A 242 5.36 -15.55 28.19
N ALA A 243 6.56 -15.18 28.66
CA ALA A 243 7.18 -15.86 29.78
C ALA A 243 6.16 -15.86 30.92
N ALA A 244 5.71 -17.06 31.32
CA ALA A 244 4.79 -17.20 32.43
C ALA A 244 5.45 -16.54 33.64
N VAL A 245 4.86 -15.44 34.09
CA VAL A 245 5.27 -14.76 35.33
C VAL A 245 5.12 -15.80 36.43
N LYS A 246 6.25 -16.30 36.95
CA LYS A 246 6.26 -17.13 38.16
C LYS A 246 5.66 -16.28 39.27
N ALA A 247 4.51 -16.69 39.80
CA ALA A 247 3.93 -16.10 41.00
C ALA A 247 4.96 -16.16 42.14
N PRO A 248 5.11 -15.10 42.96
CA PRO A 248 6.03 -15.11 44.07
C PRO A 248 5.62 -16.22 45.05
N ALA A 249 6.59 -17.04 45.44
CA ALA A 249 6.42 -18.10 46.42
C ALA A 249 5.89 -17.50 47.72
N GLY A 250 4.77 -18.06 48.21
CA GLY A 250 4.19 -17.67 49.49
C GLY A 250 5.20 -17.84 50.62
N THR A 251 5.37 -16.77 51.39
CA THR A 251 6.07 -16.76 52.67
C THR A 251 5.38 -17.74 53.62
N THR A 252 6.05 -18.84 53.94
CA THR A 252 5.67 -19.73 55.03
C THR A 252 5.91 -19.02 56.36
N THR A 253 4.82 -18.57 56.98
CA THR A 253 4.82 -18.21 58.40
C THR A 253 4.89 -19.51 59.21
N ALA A 254 6.10 -19.89 59.64
CA ALA A 254 6.28 -20.96 60.62
C ALA A 254 5.96 -20.41 62.02
N GLY A 255 4.96 -21.03 62.66
CA GLY A 255 4.48 -20.69 64.00
C GLY A 255 5.48 -20.99 65.10
N GLN A 256 5.32 -20.24 66.19
CA GLN A 256 5.93 -20.40 67.51
C GLN A 256 5.64 -21.76 68.17
N ALA A 257 6.65 -22.32 68.82
CA ALA A 257 6.64 -22.96 70.16
C ALA A 257 8.08 -23.44 70.40
N GLY A 258 8.85 -22.98 71.39
CA GLY A 258 8.61 -23.04 72.82
C GLY A 258 9.81 -23.79 73.43
N GLY A 259 10.58 -23.15 74.31
CA GLY A 259 11.76 -23.79 74.91
C GLY A 259 12.66 -22.83 75.68
N VAL A 260 12.21 -22.40 76.86
CA VAL A 260 13.07 -21.84 77.89
C VAL A 260 13.93 -22.98 78.45
N GLN A 261 15.24 -22.90 78.29
CA GLN A 261 16.19 -23.65 79.12
C GLN A 261 17.17 -22.69 79.77
N THR A 262 16.97 -22.54 81.08
CA THR A 262 17.92 -22.12 82.10
C THR A 262 19.19 -22.98 82.06
N ARG A 263 20.37 -22.35 82.22
CA ARG A 263 21.34 -22.70 83.26
C ARG A 263 22.62 -21.84 83.25
N ALA A 264 22.99 -21.47 84.48
CA ALA A 264 24.31 -21.15 85.05
C ALA A 264 25.06 -19.92 84.53
#